data_AF-A0A2G6II71-F1
#
_entry.id   AF-A0A2G6II71-F1
#
_cell.length_a   1.000
_cell.length_b   1.000
_cell.length_c   1.000
_cell.angle_alpha   90.00
_cell.angle_beta   90.00
_cell.angle_gamma   90.00
#
_symmetry.space_group_name_H-M   'P 1'
#
loop_
_entity.id
_entity.type
_entity.pdbx_description
1 polymer ?
#
loop_
_entity_poly.entity_id
_entity_poly.type
_entity_poly.pdbx_seq_one_letter_code
_entity_poly.pdbx_strand_id
1 'polypeptide(L)'
;MTAHDCLSPPVPKVQAEAPLPEVLTALRFHAMACRSSARLDLFEACQVLAPDPKIAADAYGIALVRTLPHALNRGVHLRRPGAEPNFDEIWLMRVIERSKHQDDDSLSFLIMSRVPDGRRHAFLHLVNGLARTLREAAA
;
A
#
# COMPACT_ATOMS: atom_id res chain seq x y z
N MET A 1 -21.11 -8.47 -33.31
CA MET A 1 -20.18 -7.41 -32.87
C MET A 1 -20.10 -7.45 -31.35
N THR A 2 -19.40 -8.44 -30.82
CA THR A 2 -19.24 -8.63 -29.37
C THR A 2 -18.01 -7.86 -28.94
N ALA A 3 -18.20 -6.87 -28.07
CA ALA A 3 -17.13 -6.17 -27.40
C ALA A 3 -16.23 -7.20 -26.73
N HIS A 4 -14.97 -7.27 -27.15
CA HIS A 4 -13.96 -7.97 -26.39
C HIS A 4 -13.99 -7.39 -24.98
N ASP A 5 -14.33 -8.22 -24.00
CA ASP A 5 -14.00 -7.98 -22.61
C ASP A 5 -12.55 -7.53 -22.56
N CYS A 6 -12.35 -6.22 -22.32
CA CYS A 6 -11.07 -5.68 -21.93
C CYS A 6 -10.79 -6.22 -20.53
N LEU A 7 -10.39 -7.49 -20.45
CA LEU A 7 -9.79 -8.12 -19.28
C LEU A 7 -8.55 -7.29 -18.96
N SER A 8 -8.75 -6.25 -18.16
CA SER A 8 -7.66 -5.66 -17.41
C SER A 8 -7.03 -6.83 -16.65
N PRO A 9 -5.72 -7.07 -16.77
CA PRO A 9 -5.09 -8.14 -16.03
C PRO A 9 -5.46 -7.96 -14.56
N PRO A 10 -5.85 -9.03 -13.84
CA PRO A 10 -6.25 -8.91 -12.46
C PRO A 10 -5.11 -8.20 -11.72
N VAL A 11 -5.45 -7.10 -11.04
CA VAL A 11 -4.48 -6.36 -10.22
C VAL A 11 -3.87 -7.38 -9.25
N PRO A 12 -2.54 -7.60 -9.30
CA PRO A 12 -1.89 -8.49 -8.37
C PRO A 12 -2.20 -8.01 -6.96
N LYS A 13 -2.83 -8.90 -6.19
CA LYS A 13 -3.15 -8.60 -4.81
C LYS A 13 -1.86 -8.55 -4.00
N VAL A 14 -1.86 -7.74 -2.95
CA VAL A 14 -0.77 -7.81 -1.96
C VAL A 14 -0.82 -9.19 -1.31
N GLN A 15 0.24 -9.97 -1.53
CA GLN A 15 0.36 -11.32 -0.96
C GLN A 15 1.09 -11.27 0.38
N ALA A 16 0.63 -12.10 1.31
CA ALA A 16 1.09 -12.21 2.68
C ALA A 16 2.60 -12.43 2.85
N GLU A 17 3.18 -13.29 2.02
CA GLU A 17 4.58 -13.71 2.07
C GLU A 17 5.40 -13.14 0.91
N ALA A 18 4.85 -12.17 0.19
CA ALA A 18 5.56 -11.57 -0.93
C ALA A 18 6.84 -10.89 -0.40
N PRO A 19 8.02 -11.16 -0.99
CA PRO A 19 9.18 -10.32 -0.85
C PRO A 19 8.79 -8.85 -1.04
N LEU A 20 9.46 -7.94 -0.34
CA LEU A 20 9.17 -6.50 -0.44
C LEU A 20 9.07 -5.96 -1.88
N PRO A 21 9.87 -6.44 -2.86
CA PRO A 21 9.70 -6.09 -4.28
C PRO A 21 8.34 -6.50 -4.90
N GLU A 22 7.76 -7.63 -4.48
CA GLU A 22 6.45 -8.09 -4.93
C GLU A 22 5.34 -7.26 -4.28
N VAL A 23 5.47 -6.92 -2.99
CA VAL A 23 4.57 -5.95 -2.33
C VAL A 23 4.60 -4.62 -3.06
N LEU A 24 5.78 -4.09 -3.39
CA LEU A 24 5.90 -2.86 -4.20
C LEU A 24 5.23 -3.03 -5.57
N THR A 25 5.38 -4.18 -6.21
CA THR A 25 4.73 -4.46 -7.49
C THR A 25 3.21 -4.41 -7.37
N ALA A 26 2.62 -5.05 -6.36
CA ALA A 26 1.19 -4.96 -6.08
C ALA A 26 0.75 -3.51 -5.82
N LEU A 27 1.48 -2.75 -4.98
CA LEU A 27 1.20 -1.33 -4.72
C LEU A 27 1.24 -0.49 -6.02
N ARG A 28 2.18 -0.78 -6.93
CA ARG A 28 2.23 -0.12 -8.25
C ARG A 28 0.98 -0.41 -9.06
N PHE A 29 0.52 -1.66 -9.11
CA PHE A 29 -0.73 -2.00 -9.79
C PHE A 29 -1.96 -1.34 -9.14
N HIS A 30 -2.05 -1.31 -7.81
CA HIS A 30 -3.10 -0.57 -7.12
C HIS A 30 -3.05 0.93 -7.47
N ALA A 31 -1.87 1.53 -7.57
CA ALA A 31 -1.73 2.93 -7.99
C ALA A 31 -2.25 3.17 -9.40
N MET A 32 -2.06 2.21 -10.31
CA MET A 32 -2.62 2.29 -11.65
C MET A 32 -4.13 2.18 -11.63
N ALA A 33 -4.68 1.19 -10.92
CA ALA A 33 -6.12 0.99 -10.80
C ALA A 33 -6.82 2.18 -10.14
N CYS A 34 -6.26 2.74 -9.06
CA CYS A 34 -6.85 3.84 -8.32
C CYS A 34 -7.00 5.13 -9.15
N ARG A 35 -6.22 5.31 -10.22
CA ARG A 35 -6.37 6.47 -11.12
C ARG A 35 -7.63 6.39 -11.99
N SER A 36 -8.13 5.19 -12.24
CA SER A 36 -9.32 4.93 -13.07
C SER A 36 -10.53 4.47 -12.26
N SER A 37 -10.38 4.22 -10.96
CA SER A 37 -11.48 3.78 -10.09
C SER A 37 -12.36 4.93 -9.61
N ALA A 38 -13.64 4.63 -9.39
CA ALA A 38 -14.52 5.47 -8.60
C ALA A 38 -14.00 5.63 -7.15
N ARG A 39 -14.56 6.60 -6.40
CA ARG A 39 -14.30 6.74 -4.96
C ARG A 39 -14.64 5.42 -4.25
N LEU A 40 -13.85 5.09 -3.22
CA LEU A 40 -14.06 3.90 -2.39
C LEU A 40 -15.48 3.92 -1.81
N ASP A 41 -16.21 2.82 -1.93
CA ASP A 41 -17.47 2.69 -1.19
C ASP A 41 -17.22 2.30 0.28
N LEU A 42 -18.26 2.35 1.11
CA LEU A 42 -18.14 2.07 2.54
C LEU A 42 -17.73 0.61 2.82
N PHE A 43 -18.23 -0.35 2.05
CA PHE A 43 -17.91 -1.77 2.24
C PHE A 43 -16.46 -2.05 1.85
N GLU A 44 -15.99 -1.47 0.75
CA GLU A 44 -14.59 -1.47 0.34
C GLU A 44 -13.68 -0.84 1.39
N ALA A 45 -14.10 0.27 2.02
CA ALA A 45 -13.36 0.90 3.11
C ALA A 45 -13.21 -0.02 4.34
N CYS A 46 -14.27 -0.76 4.67
CA CYS A 46 -14.27 -1.66 5.83
C CYS A 46 -13.44 -2.94 5.61
N GLN A 47 -12.98 -3.25 4.39
CA GLN A 47 -12.18 -4.46 4.14
C GLN A 47 -10.84 -4.47 4.89
N VAL A 48 -10.34 -3.31 5.34
CA VAL A 48 -9.14 -3.25 6.22
C VAL A 48 -9.36 -3.93 7.58
N LEU A 49 -10.62 -4.14 7.97
CA LEU A 49 -11.04 -4.82 9.20
C LEU A 49 -11.43 -6.29 8.93
N ALA A 50 -11.20 -6.81 7.72
CA ALA A 50 -11.57 -8.17 7.38
C ALA A 50 -10.83 -9.18 8.28
N PRO A 51 -11.51 -10.27 8.73
CA PRO A 51 -10.85 -11.34 9.48
C PRO A 51 -9.81 -12.11 8.66
N ASP A 52 -10.00 -12.18 7.33
CA ASP A 52 -9.02 -12.79 6.43
C ASP A 52 -7.85 -11.81 6.22
N PRO A 53 -6.64 -12.14 6.69
CA PRO A 53 -5.49 -11.26 6.60
C PRO A 53 -5.07 -10.98 5.14
N LYS A 54 -5.40 -11.84 4.17
CA LYS A 54 -5.13 -11.59 2.74
C LYS A 54 -6.04 -10.49 2.18
N ILE A 55 -7.32 -10.51 2.56
CA ILE A 55 -8.27 -9.45 2.17
C ILE A 55 -7.88 -8.14 2.84
N ALA A 56 -7.54 -8.18 4.13
CA ALA A 56 -7.13 -7.00 4.86
C ALA A 56 -5.81 -6.41 4.32
N ALA A 57 -4.82 -7.23 3.97
CA ALA A 57 -3.56 -6.76 3.39
C ALA A 57 -3.76 -6.01 2.07
N ASP A 58 -4.59 -6.54 1.17
CA ASP A 58 -4.92 -5.89 -0.09
C ASP A 58 -5.64 -4.55 0.13
N ALA A 59 -6.61 -4.53 1.05
CA ALA A 59 -7.35 -3.33 1.41
C ALA A 59 -6.46 -2.25 2.03
N TYR A 60 -5.54 -2.62 2.93
CA TYR A 60 -4.53 -1.71 3.48
C TYR A 60 -3.59 -1.18 2.39
N GLY A 61 -3.17 -2.04 1.45
CA GLY A 61 -2.36 -1.63 0.29
C GLY A 61 -3.06 -0.58 -0.58
N ILE A 62 -4.34 -0.80 -0.91
CA ILE A 62 -5.17 0.14 -1.66
C ILE A 62 -5.31 1.47 -0.89
N ALA A 63 -5.66 1.41 0.40
CA ALA A 63 -5.83 2.60 1.24
C ALA A 63 -4.52 3.41 1.34
N LEU A 64 -3.39 2.73 1.51
CA LEU A 64 -2.07 3.35 1.58
C LEU A 64 -1.75 4.09 0.28
N VAL A 65 -1.94 3.46 -0.87
CA VAL A 65 -1.66 4.09 -2.17
C VAL A 65 -2.57 5.27 -2.46
N ARG A 66 -3.87 5.17 -2.15
CA ARG A 66 -4.84 6.27 -2.34
C ARG A 66 -4.53 7.47 -1.45
N THR A 67 -4.08 7.22 -0.23
CA THR A 67 -3.83 8.29 0.75
C THR A 67 -2.40 8.84 0.72
N LEU A 68 -1.47 8.16 0.04
CA LEU A 68 -0.05 8.54 0.00
C LEU A 68 0.21 9.99 -0.46
N PRO A 69 -0.42 10.52 -1.54
CA PRO A 69 -0.25 11.91 -1.93
C PRO A 69 -0.76 12.90 -0.87
N HIS A 70 -1.84 12.54 -0.16
CA HIS A 70 -2.40 13.34 0.93
C HIS A 70 -1.52 13.30 2.17
N ALA A 71 -0.99 12.13 2.52
CA ALA A 71 -0.07 11.96 3.64
C ALA A 71 1.22 12.77 3.44
N LEU A 72 1.77 12.77 2.22
CA LEU A 72 2.99 13.49 1.87
C LEU A 72 2.77 14.97 1.50
N ASN A 73 1.52 15.42 1.38
CA ASN A 73 1.15 16.78 0.97
C ASN A 73 1.75 17.20 -0.40
N ARG A 74 1.96 16.24 -1.30
CA ARG A 74 2.52 16.47 -2.64
C ARG A 74 2.13 15.34 -3.60
N GLY A 75 2.33 15.56 -4.89
CA GLY A 75 2.21 14.49 -5.89
C GLY A 75 3.21 13.37 -5.61
N VAL A 76 2.70 12.14 -5.54
CA VAL A 76 3.52 10.93 -5.40
C VAL A 76 3.20 10.03 -6.58
N HIS A 77 4.24 9.66 -7.32
CA HIS A 77 4.12 8.84 -8.52
C HIS A 77 4.81 7.51 -8.31
N LEU A 78 4.01 6.46 -8.10
CA LEU A 78 4.50 5.08 -8.19
C LEU A 78 4.80 4.77 -9.66
N ARG A 79 5.96 4.16 -9.90
CA ARG A 79 6.44 3.82 -11.24
C ARG A 79 5.63 2.66 -11.81
N ARG A 80 5.73 2.45 -13.13
CA ARG A 80 5.20 1.24 -13.77
C ARG A 80 5.85 -0.02 -13.18
N PRO A 81 5.12 -1.14 -13.07
CA PRO A 81 5.71 -2.43 -12.69
C PRO A 81 6.95 -2.77 -13.53
N GLY A 82 7.96 -3.37 -12.90
CA GLY A 82 9.24 -3.71 -13.53
C GLY A 82 10.21 -2.54 -13.76
N ALA A 83 9.85 -1.30 -13.44
CA ALA A 83 10.81 -0.20 -13.43
C ALA A 83 11.62 -0.16 -12.12
N GLU A 84 12.84 0.38 -12.19
CA GLU A 84 13.65 0.65 -11.01
C GLU A 84 12.91 1.59 -10.03
N PRO A 85 12.93 1.29 -8.72
CA PRO A 85 12.30 2.11 -7.69
C PRO A 85 12.82 3.54 -7.67
N ASN A 86 11.92 4.52 -7.58
CA ASN A 86 12.30 5.90 -7.28
C ASN A 86 12.51 6.10 -5.77
N PHE A 87 12.93 7.31 -5.38
CA PHE A 87 13.22 7.65 -3.98
C PHE A 87 12.02 7.48 -3.04
N ASP A 88 10.79 7.77 -3.51
CA ASP A 88 9.57 7.63 -2.72
C ASP A 88 9.18 6.17 -2.53
N GLU A 89 9.36 5.36 -3.58
CA GLU A 89 9.15 3.92 -3.54
C GLU A 89 10.15 3.24 -2.60
N ILE A 90 11.43 3.63 -2.64
CA ILE A 90 12.45 3.13 -1.73
C ILE A 90 12.11 3.48 -0.29
N TRP A 91 11.68 4.73 -0.05
CA TRP A 91 11.24 5.14 1.28
C TRP A 91 10.03 4.34 1.77
N LEU A 92 9.01 4.17 0.92
CA LEU A 92 7.80 3.43 1.25
C LEU A 92 8.13 1.97 1.58
N MET A 93 8.98 1.34 0.77
CA MET A 93 9.49 -0.02 1.04
C MET A 93 10.16 -0.10 2.40
N ARG A 94 11.09 0.82 2.71
CA ARG A 94 11.76 0.86 4.03
C ARG A 94 10.78 1.05 5.17
N VAL A 95 9.78 1.92 5.01
CA VAL A 95 8.74 2.14 6.04
C VAL A 95 7.96 0.84 6.33
N ILE A 96 7.54 0.13 5.28
CA ILE A 96 6.83 -1.15 5.42
C ILE A 96 7.74 -2.20 6.06
N GLU A 97 9.00 -2.29 5.63
CA GLU A 97 10.00 -3.22 6.16
C GLU A 97 10.25 -2.98 7.67
N ARG A 98 10.50 -1.74 8.09
CA ARG A 98 10.72 -1.41 9.51
C ARG A 98 9.50 -1.71 10.36
N SER A 99 8.30 -1.40 9.86
CA SER A 99 7.06 -1.76 10.53
C SER A 99 6.85 -3.29 10.61
N LYS A 100 7.24 -4.04 9.57
CA LYS A 100 7.21 -5.51 9.57
C LYS A 100 8.13 -6.07 10.66
N HIS A 101 9.32 -5.51 10.82
CA HIS A 101 10.32 -5.90 11.82
C HIS A 101 10.12 -5.28 13.22
N GLN A 102 9.08 -4.46 13.42
CA GLN A 102 8.81 -3.77 14.70
C GLN A 102 10.00 -2.89 15.16
N ASP A 103 10.71 -2.30 14.20
CA ASP A 103 11.81 -1.34 14.41
C ASP A 103 11.23 0.08 14.52
N ASP A 104 10.64 0.38 15.68
CA ASP A 104 9.83 1.59 15.92
C ASP A 104 10.66 2.88 15.86
N ASP A 105 11.93 2.84 16.27
CA ASP A 105 12.84 4.00 16.22
C ASP A 105 13.13 4.39 14.77
N SER A 106 13.53 3.41 13.94
CA SER A 106 13.79 3.64 12.52
C SER A 106 12.52 4.03 11.77
N LEU A 107 11.38 3.40 12.11
CA LEU A 107 10.09 3.75 11.53
C LEU A 107 9.72 5.21 11.85
N SER A 108 9.85 5.61 13.11
CA SER A 108 9.56 6.98 13.56
C SER A 108 10.41 8.01 12.82
N PHE A 109 11.73 7.75 12.70
CA PHE A 109 12.63 8.60 11.92
C PHE A 109 12.18 8.72 10.44
N LEU A 110 11.86 7.60 9.79
CA LEU A 110 11.44 7.59 8.39
C LEU A 110 10.11 8.34 8.19
N ILE A 111 9.14 8.19 9.09
CA ILE A 111 7.86 8.91 9.01
C ILE A 111 8.08 10.41 9.21
N MET A 112 8.83 10.81 10.23
CA MET A 112 9.11 12.22 10.51
C MET A 112 9.84 12.92 9.35
N SER A 113 10.65 12.19 8.59
CA SER A 113 11.40 12.73 7.45
C SER A 113 10.54 13.20 6.27
N ARG A 114 9.29 12.72 6.14
CA ARG A 114 8.45 12.99 4.95
C ARG A 114 6.98 13.27 5.23
N VAL A 115 6.43 12.79 6.34
CA VAL A 115 5.01 12.96 6.68
C VAL A 115 4.85 14.14 7.65
N PRO A 116 4.08 15.18 7.29
CA PRO A 116 3.77 16.30 8.18
C PRO A 116 3.02 15.84 9.44
N ASP A 117 3.24 16.53 10.55
CA ASP A 117 2.85 16.08 11.90
C ASP A 117 1.39 15.62 12.02
N GLY A 118 0.44 16.44 11.58
CA GLY A 118 -1.00 16.15 11.68
C GLY A 118 -1.51 14.93 10.88
N ARG A 119 -0.64 14.25 10.11
CA ARG A 119 -1.00 13.06 9.31
C ARG A 119 -0.22 11.80 9.71
N ARG A 120 0.77 11.93 10.60
CA ARG A 120 1.69 10.84 10.96
C ARG A 120 0.95 9.66 11.56
N HIS A 121 0.05 9.89 12.51
CA HIS A 121 -0.70 8.84 13.16
C HIS A 121 -1.57 8.04 12.18
N ALA A 122 -2.32 8.74 11.31
CA ALA A 122 -3.16 8.08 10.31
C ALA A 122 -2.34 7.27 9.30
N PHE A 123 -1.20 7.81 8.86
CA PHE A 123 -0.30 7.09 7.96
C PHE A 123 0.35 5.88 8.63
N LEU A 124 0.82 6.03 9.88
CA LEU A 124 1.36 4.93 10.69
C LEU A 124 0.32 3.83 10.91
N HIS A 125 -0.94 4.18 11.14
CA HIS A 125 -2.02 3.19 11.27
C HIS A 125 -2.14 2.31 10.01
N LEU A 126 -2.11 2.90 8.82
CA LEU A 126 -2.17 2.16 7.55
C LEU A 126 -0.94 1.28 7.33
N VAL A 127 0.26 1.82 7.60
CA VAL A 127 1.51 1.07 7.46
C VAL A 127 1.56 -0.11 8.44
N ASN A 128 1.24 0.13 9.71
CA ASN A 128 1.24 -0.90 10.75
C ASN A 128 0.15 -1.95 10.51
N GLY A 129 -1.01 -1.53 10.01
CA GLY A 129 -2.08 -2.42 9.57
C GLY A 129 -1.61 -3.36 8.47
N LEU A 130 -1.02 -2.81 7.40
CA LEU A 130 -0.45 -3.59 6.30
C LEU A 130 0.63 -4.56 6.80
N ALA A 131 1.62 -4.05 7.55
CA ALA A 131 2.72 -4.86 8.07
C ALA A 131 2.24 -5.99 8.99
N ARG A 132 1.23 -5.72 9.82
CA ARG A 132 0.59 -6.73 10.67
C ARG A 132 -0.08 -7.81 9.82
N THR A 133 -0.88 -7.45 8.83
CA THR A 133 -1.55 -8.43 7.96
C THR A 133 -0.58 -9.27 7.14
N LEU A 134 0.56 -8.68 6.73
CA LEU A 134 1.63 -9.41 6.05
C LEU A 134 2.29 -10.45 6.98
N ARG A 135 2.48 -10.13 8.28
CA ARG A 135 2.99 -11.10 9.26
C ARG A 135 1.99 -12.20 9.57
N GLU A 136 0.73 -11.83 9.81
CA GLU A 136 -0.33 -12.76 10.22
C GLU A 136 -0.63 -13.80 9.15
N ALA A 137 -0.51 -13.44 7.87
CA ALA A 137 -0.75 -14.38 6.78
C ALA A 137 0.50 -15.19 6.38
N ALA A 138 1.64 -14.96 7.03
CA ALA A 138 2.86 -15.78 6.94
C ALA A 138 2.90 -16.90 8.01
N ALA A 139 2.02 -16.83 9.02
CA ALA A 139 1.86 -17.82 10.09
C ALA A 139 0.79 -18.87 9.73
#